data_AF-A0A644UAQ2-F1
#
_entry.id   AF-A0A644UAQ2-F1
#
_cell.length_a   1.000
_cell.length_b   1.000
_cell.length_c   1.000
_cell.angle_alpha   90.00
_cell.angle_beta   90.00
_cell.angle_gamma   90.00
#
_symmetry.space_group_name_H-M   'P 1'
#
loop_
_entity.id
_entity.type
_entity.pdbx_description
1 polymer ?
#
loop_
_entity_poly.entity_id
_entity_poly.type
_entity_poly.pdbx_seq_one_letter_code
_entity_poly.pdbx_strand_id
1 'polypeptide(L)'
;MIIADSEIDKILNINLTEEYWIFQLGVGYIYENSPSNARFFLPYNEYGFKFWNLINYEIHEFLCVDSKPKEWVKELIEGDVRNLIVGILSAITAKYEIGLGIAIPIVALVIKKDLKDYCCLNFPRRKVIDIKDVVKNNRIR
;
A
#
# COMPACT_ATOMS: atom_id res chain seq x y z
N MET A 1 10.37 -4.51 -13.68
CA MET A 1 9.17 -3.69 -13.42
C MET A 1 9.51 -2.26 -13.78
N ILE A 2 8.75 -1.59 -14.64
CA ILE A 2 8.94 -0.17 -14.97
C ILE A 2 7.81 0.59 -14.29
N ILE A 3 8.15 1.49 -13.37
CA ILE A 3 7.19 2.40 -12.74
C ILE A 3 7.20 3.67 -13.58
N ALA A 4 6.06 4.03 -14.15
CA ALA A 4 5.94 5.24 -14.97
C ALA A 4 5.98 6.49 -14.09
N ASP A 5 6.57 7.57 -14.59
CA ASP A 5 6.67 8.84 -13.85
C ASP A 5 5.28 9.40 -13.50
N SER A 6 4.29 9.17 -14.36
CA SER A 6 2.91 9.54 -14.11
C SER A 6 2.29 8.86 -12.88
N GLU A 7 2.76 7.67 -12.47
CA GLU A 7 2.31 7.01 -11.24
C GLU A 7 2.95 7.65 -10.01
N ILE A 8 4.21 8.07 -10.11
CA ILE A 8 4.92 8.79 -9.05
C ILE A 8 4.28 10.17 -8.85
N ASP A 9 3.98 10.87 -9.95
CA ASP A 9 3.31 12.16 -9.92
C ASP A 9 1.92 12.06 -9.26
N LYS A 10 1.18 10.97 -9.51
CA LYS A 10 -0.09 10.71 -8.81
C LYS A 10 0.14 10.55 -7.30
N ILE A 11 1.09 9.71 -6.88
CA ILE A 11 1.38 9.49 -5.45
C ILE A 11 1.68 10.81 -4.74
N LEU A 12 2.48 11.67 -5.38
CA LEU A 12 2.89 12.98 -4.86
C LEU A 12 1.78 14.05 -4.97
N ASN A 13 0.73 13.80 -5.74
CA ASN A 13 -0.35 14.75 -5.92
C ASN A 13 -1.14 14.94 -4.60
N ILE A 14 -0.99 16.13 -4.01
CA ILE A 14 -1.65 16.51 -2.76
C ILE A 14 -3.18 16.59 -2.87
N ASN A 15 -3.73 16.78 -4.08
CA ASN A 15 -5.17 16.87 -4.31
C ASN A 15 -5.85 15.49 -4.30
N LEU A 16 -5.09 14.39 -4.41
CA LEU A 16 -5.62 13.04 -4.26
C LEU A 16 -5.69 12.71 -2.78
N THR A 17 -6.89 12.53 -2.23
CA THR A 17 -7.09 12.30 -0.79
C THR A 17 -6.75 10.87 -0.37
N GLU A 18 -6.69 10.60 0.95
CA GLU A 18 -6.58 9.23 1.46
C GLU A 18 -7.75 8.36 0.96
N GLU A 19 -8.96 8.93 0.89
CA GLU A 19 -10.15 8.26 0.36
C GLU A 19 -9.99 7.81 -1.10
N TYR A 20 -9.35 8.62 -1.94
CA TYR A 20 -9.02 8.23 -3.31
C TYR A 20 -8.11 7.00 -3.35
N TRP A 21 -7.09 6.94 -2.49
CA TRP A 21 -6.17 5.80 -2.47
C TRP A 21 -6.79 4.55 -1.83
N ILE A 22 -7.67 4.72 -0.84
CA ILE A 22 -8.51 3.63 -0.33
C ILE A 22 -9.41 3.09 -1.45
N PHE A 23 -10.05 3.96 -2.24
CA PHE A 23 -10.83 3.55 -3.41
C PHE A 23 -9.98 2.72 -4.39
N GLN A 24 -8.81 3.25 -4.79
CA GLN A 24 -7.91 2.56 -5.74
C GLN A 24 -7.41 1.22 -5.20
N LEU A 25 -7.16 1.13 -3.89
CA LEU A 25 -6.79 -0.13 -3.24
C LEU A 25 -7.92 -1.17 -3.36
N GLY A 26 -9.17 -0.75 -3.19
CA GLY A 26 -10.34 -1.60 -3.41
C GLY A 26 -10.52 -2.04 -4.86
N VAL A 27 -10.26 -1.14 -5.82
CA VAL A 27 -10.23 -1.47 -7.25
C VAL A 27 -9.16 -2.52 -7.53
N GLY A 28 -7.92 -2.30 -7.09
CA GLY A 28 -6.82 -3.24 -7.24
C GLY A 28 -7.17 -4.63 -6.69
N TYR A 29 -7.68 -4.68 -5.46
CA TYR A 29 -8.10 -5.94 -4.81
C TYR A 29 -9.15 -6.71 -5.61
N ILE A 30 -10.20 -6.03 -6.11
CA ILE A 30 -11.28 -6.67 -6.86
C ILE A 30 -10.79 -7.18 -8.21
N TYR A 31 -10.04 -6.35 -8.96
CA TYR A 31 -9.56 -6.73 -10.30
C TYR A 31 -8.51 -7.84 -10.26
N GLU A 32 -7.69 -7.91 -9.21
CA GLU A 32 -6.70 -8.98 -9.06
C GLU A 32 -7.37 -10.34 -8.74
N ASN A 33 -8.52 -10.32 -8.05
CA ASN A 33 -9.24 -11.53 -7.65
C ASN A 33 -10.36 -11.98 -8.58
N SER A 34 -10.96 -11.05 -9.33
CA SER A 34 -12.16 -11.34 -10.14
C SER A 34 -12.28 -10.34 -11.30
N PRO A 35 -11.34 -10.36 -12.25
CA PRO A 35 -11.32 -9.41 -13.37
C PRO A 35 -12.60 -9.47 -14.23
N SER A 36 -13.26 -10.63 -14.31
CA SER A 36 -14.52 -10.80 -15.05
C SER A 36 -15.78 -10.34 -14.30
N ASN A 37 -15.71 -10.09 -12.99
CA ASN A 37 -16.85 -9.68 -12.16
C ASN A 37 -16.75 -8.26 -11.62
N ALA A 38 -15.75 -7.47 -12.04
CA ALA A 38 -15.61 -6.08 -11.64
C ALA A 38 -16.74 -5.24 -12.25
N ARG A 39 -17.83 -5.06 -11.47
CA ARG A 39 -18.97 -4.23 -11.85
C ARG A 39 -18.78 -2.83 -11.30
N PHE A 40 -19.25 -1.81 -12.02
CA PHE A 40 -19.19 -0.40 -11.58
C PHE A 40 -19.84 -0.15 -10.22
N PHE A 41 -20.81 -0.98 -9.81
CA PHE A 41 -21.60 -0.80 -8.59
C PHE A 41 -21.01 -1.48 -7.34
N LEU A 42 -19.82 -2.07 -7.42
CA LEU A 42 -19.19 -2.67 -6.24
C LEU A 42 -18.78 -1.59 -5.23
N PRO A 43 -18.88 -1.85 -3.92
CA PRO A 43 -18.49 -0.91 -2.89
C PRO A 43 -16.96 -0.87 -2.73
N TYR A 44 -16.24 -0.36 -3.75
CA TYR A 44 -14.78 -0.35 -3.80
C TYR A 44 -14.14 0.28 -2.55
N ASN A 45 -14.71 1.36 -2.03
CA ASN A 45 -14.23 1.99 -0.78
C ASN A 45 -14.29 1.04 0.42
N GLU A 46 -15.35 0.25 0.56
CA GLU A 46 -15.47 -0.71 1.65
C GLU A 46 -14.43 -1.82 1.53
N TYR A 47 -14.22 -2.35 0.31
CA TYR A 47 -13.17 -3.32 0.05
C TYR A 47 -11.78 -2.75 0.35
N GLY A 48 -11.49 -1.54 -0.10
CA GLY A 48 -10.23 -0.85 0.17
C GLY A 48 -9.99 -0.62 1.65
N PHE A 49 -11.00 -0.17 2.39
CA PHE A 49 -10.90 0.06 3.83
C PHE A 49 -10.69 -1.24 4.61
N LYS A 50 -11.47 -2.28 4.31
CA LYS A 50 -11.28 -3.61 4.90
C LYS A 50 -9.89 -4.14 4.57
N PHE A 51 -9.44 -3.99 3.33
CA PHE A 51 -8.13 -4.46 2.91
C PHE A 51 -7.01 -3.74 3.66
N TRP A 52 -7.04 -2.41 3.68
CA TRP A 52 -6.07 -1.60 4.39
C TRP A 52 -6.01 -1.95 5.87
N ASN A 53 -7.15 -2.11 6.54
CA ASN A 53 -7.19 -2.50 7.95
C ASN A 53 -6.62 -3.89 8.24
N LEU A 54 -6.61 -4.79 7.26
CA LEU A 54 -6.00 -6.12 7.41
C LEU A 54 -4.48 -6.07 7.25
N ILE A 55 -3.97 -5.22 6.37
CA ILE A 55 -2.56 -5.23 5.97
C ILE A 55 -1.73 -4.09 6.55
N ASN A 56 -2.35 -3.03 7.09
CA ASN A 56 -1.63 -1.84 7.55
C ASN A 56 -0.60 -2.15 8.64
N TYR A 57 -0.90 -3.09 9.53
CA TYR A 57 0.04 -3.57 10.54
C TYR A 57 1.23 -4.29 9.90
N GLU A 58 0.98 -5.14 8.90
CA GLU A 58 2.04 -5.86 8.20
C GLU A 58 2.95 -4.91 7.40
N ILE A 59 2.37 -3.91 6.72
CA ILE A 59 3.13 -2.86 6.05
C ILE A 59 3.96 -2.04 7.05
N HIS A 60 3.39 -1.72 8.22
CA HIS A 60 4.10 -1.02 9.27
C HIS A 60 5.28 -1.84 9.81
N GLU A 61 5.07 -3.11 10.16
CA GLU A 61 6.14 -4.02 10.60
C GLU A 61 7.19 -4.23 9.51
N PHE A 62 6.83 -4.15 8.22
CA PHE A 62 7.77 -4.26 7.12
C PHE A 62 8.69 -3.04 7.02
N LEU A 63 8.14 -1.84 7.16
CA LEU A 63 8.84 -0.56 6.95
C LEU A 63 9.48 0.01 8.22
N CYS A 64 8.97 -0.34 9.40
CA CYS A 64 9.29 0.33 10.66
C CYS A 64 9.85 -0.66 11.70
N VAL A 65 10.62 -0.13 12.65
CA VAL A 65 11.15 -0.80 13.84
C VAL A 65 11.31 0.25 14.95
N ASP A 66 10.89 -0.06 16.18
CA ASP A 66 11.01 0.83 17.34
C ASP A 66 10.55 2.28 17.06
N SER A 67 9.37 2.42 16.44
CA SER A 67 8.78 3.70 16.02
C SER A 67 9.62 4.54 15.05
N LYS A 68 10.54 3.90 14.32
CA LYS A 68 11.41 4.53 13.31
C LYS A 68 11.38 3.73 12.02
N PRO A 69 11.70 4.34 10.86
CA PRO A 69 11.94 3.57 9.64
C PRO A 69 13.10 2.59 9.83
N LYS A 70 13.01 1.40 9.24
CA LYS A 70 14.12 0.44 9.20
C LYS A 70 15.30 1.00 8.41
N GLU A 71 16.49 0.44 8.62
CA GLU A 71 17.72 0.96 8.01
C GLU A 71 17.66 1.05 6.48
N TRP A 72 17.19 0.00 5.82
CA TRP A 72 17.00 0.00 4.36
C TRP A 72 16.00 1.06 3.88
N VAL A 73 15.06 1.47 4.74
CA VAL A 73 14.10 2.54 4.44
C VAL A 73 14.74 3.90 4.65
N LYS A 74 15.59 4.07 5.66
CA LYS A 74 16.32 5.33 5.91
C LYS A 74 17.23 5.69 4.75
N GLU A 75 17.95 4.72 4.20
CA GLU A 75 18.79 4.92 3.00
C GLU A 75 17.98 5.50 1.83
N LEU A 76 16.72 5.11 1.71
CA LEU A 76 15.82 5.62 0.67
C LEU A 76 15.27 7.02 1.01
N ILE A 77 15.01 7.32 2.29
CA ILE A 77 14.53 8.64 2.76
C ILE A 77 15.61 9.72 2.56
N GLU A 78 16.88 9.38 2.74
CA GLU A 78 18.00 10.31 2.55
C GLU A 78 18.23 10.66 1.06
N GLY A 79 17.66 9.88 0.15
CA GLY A 79 17.68 10.12 -1.28
C GLY A 79 16.54 11.00 -1.80
N ASP A 80 16.33 10.96 -3.11
CA ASP A 80 15.18 11.57 -3.79
C ASP A 80 13.88 10.85 -3.40
N VAL A 81 12.79 11.61 -3.19
CA VAL A 81 11.44 11.07 -2.95
C VAL A 81 11.00 10.08 -4.03
N ARG A 82 11.46 10.26 -5.27
CA ARG A 82 11.26 9.30 -6.36
C ARG A 82 11.88 7.95 -6.03
N ASN A 83 13.12 7.95 -5.54
CA ASN A 83 13.85 6.73 -5.16
C ASN A 83 13.19 6.07 -3.95
N LEU A 84 12.65 6.86 -3.02
CA LEU A 84 11.84 6.34 -1.91
C LEU A 84 10.61 5.59 -2.41
N ILE A 85 9.80 6.22 -3.27
CA ILE A 85 8.59 5.61 -3.83
C ILE A 85 8.92 4.34 -4.61
N VAL A 86 9.90 4.41 -5.52
CA VAL A 86 10.33 3.27 -6.35
C VAL A 86 10.90 2.14 -5.49
N GLY A 87 11.70 2.47 -4.47
CA GLY A 87 12.30 1.51 -3.54
C GLY A 87 11.25 0.78 -2.72
N ILE A 88 10.31 1.51 -2.10
CA ILE A 88 9.21 0.91 -1.34
C ILE A 88 8.30 0.08 -2.25
N LEU A 89 7.94 0.57 -3.44
CA LEU A 89 7.12 -0.18 -4.40
C LEU A 89 7.79 -1.50 -4.80
N SER A 90 9.08 -1.45 -5.12
CA SER A 90 9.86 -2.63 -5.48
C SER A 90 9.95 -3.62 -4.33
N ALA A 91 10.16 -3.13 -3.10
CA ALA A 91 10.23 -3.95 -1.92
C ALA A 91 8.88 -4.64 -1.60
N ILE A 92 7.76 -3.90 -1.67
CA ILE A 92 6.41 -4.43 -1.41
C ILE A 92 6.01 -5.45 -2.47
N THR A 93 6.17 -5.12 -3.76
CA THR A 93 5.83 -6.04 -4.85
C THR A 93 6.64 -7.33 -4.78
N ALA A 94 7.95 -7.24 -4.49
CA ALA A 94 8.81 -8.41 -4.34
C ALA A 94 8.48 -9.23 -3.08
N LYS A 95 8.21 -8.59 -1.95
CA LYS A 95 7.94 -9.26 -0.67
C LYS A 95 6.61 -10.00 -0.68
N TYR A 96 5.56 -9.39 -1.23
CA TYR A 96 4.19 -9.89 -1.14
C TYR A 96 3.66 -10.50 -2.44
N GLU A 97 4.45 -10.48 -3.53
CA GLU A 97 4.03 -11.00 -4.85
C GLU A 97 2.70 -10.43 -5.35
N ILE A 98 2.50 -9.12 -5.16
CA ILE A 98 1.28 -8.40 -5.57
C ILE A 98 1.51 -7.51 -6.78
N GLY A 99 0.45 -7.26 -7.55
CA GLY A 99 0.50 -6.36 -8.70
C GLY A 99 0.64 -4.88 -8.34
N LEU A 100 1.05 -4.06 -9.31
CA LEU A 100 1.14 -2.60 -9.17
C LEU A 100 -0.21 -1.95 -8.81
N GLY A 101 -1.33 -2.54 -9.26
CA GLY A 101 -2.67 -2.06 -8.93
C GLY A 101 -3.00 -2.09 -7.43
N ILE A 102 -2.29 -2.91 -6.64
CA ILE A 102 -2.38 -2.93 -5.18
C ILE A 102 -1.20 -2.17 -4.55
N ALA A 103 0.01 -2.40 -5.05
CA ALA A 103 1.22 -1.81 -4.45
C ALA A 103 1.22 -0.27 -4.51
N ILE A 104 0.77 0.33 -5.61
CA ILE A 104 0.72 1.80 -5.78
C ILE A 104 -0.17 2.46 -4.71
N PRO A 105 -1.44 2.05 -4.53
CA PRO A 105 -2.27 2.57 -3.45
C PRO A 105 -1.68 2.37 -2.06
N ILE A 106 -1.06 1.22 -1.76
CA ILE A 106 -0.41 0.98 -0.47
C ILE A 106 0.68 2.03 -0.22
N VAL A 107 1.58 2.22 -1.19
CA VAL A 107 2.67 3.20 -1.04
C VAL A 107 2.13 4.61 -0.94
N ALA A 108 1.10 4.96 -1.72
CA ALA A 108 0.46 6.27 -1.61
C ALA A 108 -0.10 6.53 -0.21
N LEU A 109 -0.77 5.55 0.41
CA LEU A 109 -1.32 5.66 1.76
C LEU A 109 -0.23 5.84 2.82
N VAL A 110 0.91 5.16 2.67
CA VAL A 110 2.07 5.32 3.55
C VAL A 110 2.70 6.70 3.38
N ILE A 111 3.02 7.09 2.14
CA ILE A 111 3.71 8.35 1.83
C ILE A 111 2.87 9.57 2.23
N LYS A 112 1.54 9.52 2.05
CA LYS A 112 0.65 10.62 2.47
C LYS A 112 0.59 10.84 3.97
N LYS A 113 0.94 9.83 4.77
CA LYS A 113 1.01 9.97 6.23
C LYS A 113 2.38 10.47 6.70
N ASP A 114 3.30 10.79 5.79
CA ASP A 114 4.74 10.92 6.03
C ASP A 114 5.34 9.64 6.63
N LEU A 115 6.47 9.18 6.11
CA LEU A 115 7.01 7.87 6.53
C LEU A 115 7.50 7.86 7.98
N LYS A 116 7.98 9.01 8.48
CA LYS A 116 8.41 9.12 9.89
C LYS A 116 7.19 9.10 10.80
N ASP A 117 6.17 9.88 10.48
CA ASP A 117 4.93 9.93 11.24
C ASP A 117 4.17 8.60 11.17
N TYR A 118 4.17 7.93 10.01
CA TYR A 118 3.63 6.59 9.83
C TYR A 118 4.32 5.58 10.76
N CYS A 119 5.65 5.61 10.89
CA CYS A 119 6.36 4.72 11.81
C CYS A 119 6.08 5.03 13.29
N CYS A 120 5.75 6.27 13.64
CA CYS A 120 5.32 6.66 14.99
C CYS A 120 3.89 6.19 15.34
N LEU A 121 3.10 5.72 14.37
CA LEU A 121 1.76 5.21 14.64
C LEU A 121 1.80 3.95 15.49
N ASN A 122 1.02 3.95 16.57
CA ASN A 122 0.78 2.76 17.39
C ASN A 122 -0.30 1.91 16.74
N PHE A 123 0.10 0.98 15.89
CA PHE A 123 -0.80 -0.08 15.44
C PHE A 123 -0.93 -1.14 16.55
N PRO A 124 -2.16 -1.51 16.96
CA PRO A 124 -2.33 -2.59 17.92
C PRO A 124 -1.73 -3.86 17.31
N ARG A 125 -0.90 -4.58 18.08
CA ARG A 125 -0.32 -5.85 17.64
C ARG A 125 -1.43 -6.78 17.16
N ARG A 126 -1.37 -7.16 15.88
CA ARG A 126 -2.30 -8.09 15.25
C ARG A 126 -1.53 -9.31 14.78
N LYS A 127 -2.25 -10.40 14.51
CA LYS A 127 -1.66 -11.52 13.77
C LYS A 127 -1.20 -10.96 12.43
N VAL A 128 0.09 -11.09 12.14
CA VAL A 128 0.66 -10.83 10.81
C VAL A 128 -0.13 -11.64 9.79
N ILE A 129 -0.74 -10.96 8.83
CA ILE A 129 -1.44 -11.57 7.71
C ILE A 129 -0.65 -11.23 6.46
N ASP A 130 -0.15 -12.25 5.77
CA ASP A 130 0.52 -12.05 4.49
C ASP A 130 -0.47 -11.43 3.50
N ILE A 131 -0.08 -10.30 2.91
CA ILE A 131 -0.88 -9.57 1.92
C ILE A 131 -1.23 -10.48 0.75
N LYS A 132 -0.29 -11.34 0.34
CA LYS A 132 -0.49 -12.36 -0.70
C LYS A 132 -1.66 -13.28 -0.36
N ASP A 133 -1.77 -13.68 0.90
CA ASP A 133 -2.85 -14.55 1.37
C ASP A 133 -4.20 -13.83 1.42
N VAL A 134 -4.21 -12.55 1.79
CA VAL A 134 -5.43 -11.73 1.76
C VAL A 134 -5.97 -11.61 0.35
N VAL A 135 -5.08 -11.34 -0.61
CA VAL A 135 -5.41 -11.25 -2.03
C VAL A 135 -5.87 -12.63 -2.51
N LYS A 136 -5.01 -13.65 -2.53
CA LYS A 136 -5.29 -14.96 -3.18
C LYS A 136 -6.47 -15.73 -2.59
N ASN A 137 -6.75 -15.60 -1.29
CA ASN A 137 -7.84 -16.33 -0.63
C ASN A 137 -9.14 -15.54 -0.50
N ASN A 138 -9.21 -14.34 -1.08
CA ASN A 138 -10.37 -13.46 -1.06
C ASN A 138 -10.98 -13.26 0.35
N ARG A 139 -10.15 -12.94 1.34
CA ARG A 139 -10.54 -12.89 2.77
C ARG A 139 -11.39 -11.68 3.16
N ILE A 140 -11.81 -10.86 2.19
CA ILE A 140 -12.56 -9.61 2.42
C ILE A 140 -14.07 -9.79 2.16
N ARG A 141 -14.52 -10.99 1.75
CA ARG A 141 -15.93 -11.33 1.54
C ARG A 141 -16.76 -11.25 2.82
#